data_AF-A0A3C0GA09-F1
#
_entry.id   AF-A0A3C0GA09-F1
#
_cell.length_a   1.000
_cell.length_b   1.000
_cell.length_c   1.000
_cell.angle_alpha   90.00
_cell.angle_beta   90.00
_cell.angle_gamma   90.00
#
_symmetry.space_group_name_H-M   'P 1'
#
loop_
_entity.id
_entity.type
_entity.pdbx_description
1 polymer ?
#
loop_
_entity_poly.entity_id
_entity_poly.type
_entity_poly.pdbx_seq_one_letter_code
_entity_poly.pdbx_strand_id
1 'polypeptide(L)'
;GDAADANTDGGFQITQDFAAKLAAINDGGSLALSEQTRVAGSLTEMGNPIDVAYDHKTKTVFIAEIGNGKVLSFSDALNASGNVAPAVSNDLASAASIYLYNN
;
A
#
# COMPACT_ATOMS: atom_id res chain seq x y z
N GLY A 1 -1.55 9.49 7.06
CA GLY A 1 -1.55 9.50 8.51
C GLY A 1 -1.24 10.86 9.04
N ASP A 2 -1.51 11.01 10.32
CA ASP A 2 -0.74 11.76 11.29
C ASP A 2 0.63 11.12 11.51
N ALA A 3 1.70 11.89 11.37
CA ALA A 3 3.07 11.40 11.59
C ALA A 3 3.35 10.99 13.05
N ALA A 4 2.54 11.45 14.01
CA ALA A 4 2.65 11.06 15.40
C ALA A 4 1.97 9.72 15.74
N ASP A 5 1.03 9.27 14.89
CA ASP A 5 0.41 7.95 15.04
C ASP A 5 1.23 6.90 14.28
N ALA A 6 2.03 6.16 15.03
CA ALA A 6 2.87 5.11 14.44
C ALA A 6 2.10 3.80 14.17
N ASN A 7 0.84 3.66 14.61
CA ASN A 7 0.23 2.34 14.77
C ASN A 7 -1.13 2.16 14.08
N THR A 8 -1.86 3.23 13.75
CA THR A 8 -3.27 3.06 13.31
C THR A 8 -3.69 3.72 12.01
N ASP A 9 -2.86 4.56 11.38
CA ASP A 9 -3.28 5.35 10.22
C ASP A 9 -2.49 5.11 8.92
N GLY A 10 -1.75 4.02 8.92
CA GLY A 10 -1.01 3.48 7.79
C GLY A 10 -1.91 3.13 6.61
N GLY A 11 -1.31 3.11 5.43
CA GLY A 11 -2.02 2.76 4.20
C GLY A 11 -1.11 2.82 2.98
N PHE A 12 -1.59 2.25 1.88
CA PHE A 12 -0.98 2.40 0.57
C PHE A 12 -2.01 2.89 -0.46
N GLN A 13 -1.50 3.40 -1.58
CA GLN A 13 -2.31 3.89 -2.69
C GLN A 13 -1.95 3.15 -3.97
N ILE A 14 -2.96 2.93 -4.82
CA ILE A 14 -2.81 2.38 -6.16
C ILE A 14 -3.37 3.38 -7.15
N THR A 15 -2.57 3.70 -8.16
CA THR A 15 -3.00 4.48 -9.31
C THR A 15 -2.88 3.63 -10.56
N GLN A 16 -3.99 3.01 -10.97
CA GLN A 16 -4.06 2.27 -12.23
C GLN A 16 -3.96 3.25 -13.41
N ASP A 17 -3.37 2.81 -14.51
CA ASP A 17 -3.17 3.59 -15.74
C ASP A 17 -2.47 4.95 -15.53
N PHE A 18 -1.47 4.97 -14.63
CA PHE A 18 -0.78 6.20 -14.23
C PHE A 18 -0.27 7.03 -15.42
N ALA A 19 0.28 6.41 -16.46
CA ALA A 19 0.78 7.13 -17.63
C ALA A 19 -0.33 7.90 -18.38
N ALA A 20 -1.50 7.27 -18.57
CA ALA A 20 -2.63 7.91 -19.23
C ALA A 20 -3.21 9.04 -18.36
N LYS A 21 -3.32 8.80 -17.05
CA LYS A 21 -3.78 9.80 -16.09
C LYS A 21 -2.84 10.99 -16.01
N LEU A 22 -1.53 10.74 -15.97
CA LEU A 22 -0.51 11.78 -15.95
C LEU A 22 -0.55 12.63 -17.24
N ALA A 23 -0.71 12.00 -18.40
CA ALA A 23 -0.82 12.70 -19.68
C ALA A 23 -2.08 13.59 -19.78
N ALA A 24 -3.12 13.31 -18.99
CA ALA A 24 -4.33 14.12 -18.92
C ALA A 24 -4.23 15.31 -17.93
N ILE A 25 -3.15 15.38 -17.14
CA ILE A 25 -2.93 16.48 -16.19
C ILE A 25 -2.27 17.65 -16.94
N ASN A 26 -2.87 18.84 -16.83
CA ASN A 26 -2.27 20.08 -17.33
C ASN A 26 -0.98 20.39 -16.56
N ASP A 27 -0.02 21.06 -17.21
CA ASP A 27 1.20 21.51 -16.55
C ASP A 27 0.90 22.32 -15.28
N GLY A 28 1.55 21.95 -14.18
CA GLY A 28 1.30 22.53 -12.85
C GLY A 28 0.04 22.03 -12.15
N GLY A 29 -0.70 21.08 -12.74
CA GLY A 29 -1.85 20.42 -12.14
C GLY A 29 -1.46 19.30 -11.17
N SER A 30 -2.49 18.71 -10.53
CA SER A 30 -2.35 17.58 -9.62
C SER A 30 -3.27 16.42 -10.01
N LEU A 31 -2.87 15.20 -9.68
CA LEU A 31 -3.72 14.03 -9.86
C LEU A 31 -4.80 14.02 -8.78
N ALA A 32 -6.07 14.02 -9.19
CA ALA A 32 -7.19 14.02 -8.26
C ALA A 32 -7.19 12.76 -7.37
N LEU A 33 -7.69 12.88 -6.13
CA LEU A 33 -7.80 11.73 -5.23
C LEU A 33 -8.78 10.67 -5.73
N SER A 34 -9.79 11.05 -6.51
CA SER A 34 -10.73 10.11 -7.16
C SER A 34 -10.06 9.20 -8.19
N GLU A 35 -8.89 9.59 -8.68
CA GLU A 35 -8.09 8.81 -9.63
C GLU A 35 -7.16 7.81 -8.95
N GLN A 36 -7.18 7.76 -7.62
CA GLN A 36 -6.33 6.92 -6.78
C GLN A 36 -7.22 6.07 -5.88
N THR A 37 -6.86 4.80 -5.73
CA THR A 37 -7.50 3.91 -4.76
C THR A 37 -6.63 3.85 -3.52
N ARG A 38 -7.22 4.04 -2.34
CA ARG A 38 -6.51 3.95 -1.06
C ARG A 38 -6.98 2.74 -0.28
N VAL A 39 -6.02 1.97 0.22
CA VAL A 39 -6.22 0.88 1.18
C VAL A 39 -5.65 1.34 2.52
N ALA A 40 -6.53 1.51 3.51
CA ALA A 40 -6.19 2.00 4.84
C ALA A 40 -7.32 1.70 5.83
N GLY A 41 -7.00 1.72 7.12
CA GLY A 41 -7.97 1.51 8.21
C GLY A 41 -7.60 0.32 9.08
N SER A 42 -8.34 0.16 10.18
CA SER A 42 -7.99 -0.78 11.25
C SER A 42 -7.88 -2.25 10.83
N LEU A 43 -8.65 -2.70 9.84
CA LEU A 43 -8.58 -4.08 9.33
C LEU A 43 -7.33 -4.33 8.51
N THR A 44 -6.70 -3.29 7.97
CA THR A 44 -5.48 -3.45 7.17
C THR A 44 -4.27 -3.85 8.00
N GLU A 45 -4.33 -3.70 9.33
CA GLU A 45 -3.23 -3.89 10.27
C GLU A 45 -2.00 -2.99 10.01
N MET A 46 -2.13 -2.01 9.12
CA MET A 46 -1.09 -1.02 8.86
C MET A 46 -1.15 0.11 9.89
N GLY A 47 0.03 0.50 10.36
CA GLY A 47 0.23 1.62 11.27
C GLY A 47 1.23 2.58 10.67
N ASN A 48 2.44 2.10 10.45
CA ASN A 48 3.52 2.84 9.82
C ASN A 48 4.22 1.94 8.80
N PRO A 49 3.68 1.81 7.58
CA PRO A 49 4.34 1.05 6.51
C PRO A 49 5.59 1.80 6.05
N ILE A 50 6.73 1.11 6.04
CA ILE A 50 8.04 1.70 5.71
C ILE A 50 8.57 1.27 4.34
N ASP A 51 8.09 0.14 3.81
CA ASP A 51 8.43 -0.30 2.46
C ASP A 51 7.26 -1.05 1.81
N VAL A 52 7.21 -1.00 0.47
CA VAL A 52 6.16 -1.60 -0.35
C VAL A 52 6.74 -2.20 -1.62
N ALA A 53 6.28 -3.40 -1.97
CA ALA A 53 6.57 -4.02 -3.26
C ALA A 53 5.29 -4.51 -3.93
N TYR A 54 5.22 -4.43 -5.25
CA TYR A 54 4.10 -4.93 -6.04
C TYR A 54 4.55 -6.04 -6.98
N ASP A 55 3.95 -7.23 -6.84
CA ASP A 55 4.10 -8.32 -7.80
C ASP A 55 3.02 -8.25 -8.89
N HIS A 56 3.44 -7.90 -10.10
CA HIS A 56 2.54 -7.83 -11.24
C HIS A 56 2.02 -9.21 -11.71
N LYS A 57 2.68 -10.32 -11.36
CA LYS A 57 2.27 -11.67 -11.77
C LYS A 57 1.06 -12.12 -10.97
N THR A 58 1.12 -11.99 -9.65
CA THR A 58 0.04 -12.39 -8.73
C THR A 58 -0.92 -11.25 -8.38
N LYS A 59 -0.63 -10.02 -8.81
CA LYS A 59 -1.38 -8.80 -8.44
C LYS A 59 -1.38 -8.59 -6.92
N THR A 60 -0.25 -8.82 -6.27
CA THR A 60 -0.11 -8.75 -4.82
C THR A 60 0.74 -7.54 -4.42
N VAL A 61 0.27 -6.77 -3.45
CA VAL A 61 1.07 -5.76 -2.75
C VAL A 61 1.62 -6.39 -1.47
N PHE A 62 2.92 -6.25 -1.24
CA PHE A 62 3.61 -6.64 -0.02
C PHE A 62 4.03 -5.37 0.73
N ILE A 63 3.85 -5.37 2.05
CA ILE A 63 4.13 -4.22 2.92
C ILE A 63 5.05 -4.68 4.05
N ALA A 64 6.15 -3.96 4.25
CA ALA A 64 6.87 -3.97 5.52
C ALA A 64 6.22 -2.94 6.45
N GLU A 65 5.60 -3.42 7.52
CA GLU A 65 4.85 -2.63 8.49
C GLU A 65 5.64 -2.56 9.80
N ILE A 66 6.35 -1.44 10.04
CA ILE A 66 7.24 -1.33 11.21
C ILE A 66 6.47 -0.99 12.49
N GLY A 67 5.40 -0.20 12.38
CA GLY A 67 4.59 0.24 13.52
C GLY A 67 3.99 -0.94 14.28
N ASN A 68 3.38 -1.87 13.53
CA ASN A 68 2.78 -3.07 14.09
C ASN A 68 3.69 -4.32 14.02
N GLY A 69 4.92 -4.19 13.51
CA GLY A 69 5.91 -5.27 13.48
C GLY A 69 5.51 -6.46 12.61
N LYS A 70 5.04 -6.19 11.39
CA LYS A 70 4.46 -7.20 10.49
C LYS A 70 5.02 -7.12 9.08
N VAL A 71 4.92 -8.25 8.38
CA VAL A 71 4.94 -8.30 6.92
C VAL A 71 3.54 -8.68 6.46
N LEU A 72 2.94 -7.81 5.65
CA LEU A 72 1.57 -7.95 5.19
C LEU A 72 1.54 -8.21 3.68
N SER A 73 0.54 -8.94 3.20
CA SER A 73 0.24 -9.01 1.76
C SER A 73 -1.23 -8.74 1.48
N PHE A 74 -1.50 -8.05 0.37
CA PHE A 74 -2.84 -7.77 -0.12
C PHE A 74 -2.93 -8.33 -1.54
N SER A 75 -3.59 -9.48 -1.69
CA SER A 75 -3.88 -10.09 -3.00
C SER A 75 -4.97 -9.33 -3.74
N ASP A 76 -5.01 -9.48 -5.06
CA ASP A 76 -5.96 -8.74 -5.91
C ASP A 76 -5.91 -7.22 -5.66
N ALA A 77 -4.70 -6.71 -5.45
CA ALA A 77 -4.46 -5.37 -4.93
C ALA A 77 -5.08 -4.28 -5.83
N LEU A 78 -5.11 -4.50 -7.14
CA LEU A 78 -5.70 -3.56 -8.10
C LEU A 78 -7.21 -3.34 -7.89
N ASN A 79 -7.90 -4.27 -7.23
CA ASN A 79 -9.32 -4.17 -6.88
C ASN A 79 -9.54 -3.91 -5.38
N ALA A 80 -8.47 -3.93 -4.57
CA ALA A 80 -8.55 -3.65 -3.14
C ALA A 80 -8.81 -2.15 -2.88
N SER A 81 -9.74 -1.85 -1.99
CA SER A 81 -10.11 -0.46 -1.64
C SER A 81 -10.66 -0.38 -0.21
N GLY A 82 -10.37 0.73 0.47
CA GLY A 82 -10.89 0.99 1.81
C GLY A 82 -10.23 0.14 2.89
N ASN A 83 -11.04 -0.26 3.88
CA ASN A 83 -10.59 -0.96 5.08
C ASN A 83 -10.69 -2.48 4.89
N VAL A 84 -9.67 -3.09 4.30
CA VAL A 84 -9.65 -4.53 3.98
C VAL A 84 -8.56 -5.27 4.75
N ALA A 85 -8.82 -6.52 5.11
CA ALA A 85 -7.84 -7.37 5.76
C ALA A 85 -6.74 -7.84 4.80
N PRO A 86 -5.49 -8.00 5.27
CA PRO A 86 -4.43 -8.59 4.46
C PRO A 86 -4.71 -10.08 4.20
N ALA A 87 -4.27 -10.58 3.05
CA ALA A 87 -4.29 -11.99 2.71
C ALA A 87 -3.25 -12.80 3.51
N VAL A 88 -2.13 -12.16 3.88
CA VAL A 88 -1.11 -12.70 4.79
C VAL A 88 -0.77 -11.65 5.83
N SER A 89 -0.74 -12.03 7.10
CA SER A 89 -0.23 -11.23 8.21
C SER A 89 0.76 -12.08 9.01
N ASN A 90 2.04 -11.78 8.84
CA ASN A 90 3.12 -12.47 9.54
C ASN A 90 3.81 -11.50 10.51
N ASP A 91 4.01 -11.93 11.75
CA ASP A 91 4.77 -11.15 12.71
C ASP A 91 6.27 -11.19 12.35
N LEU A 92 6.85 -10.00 12.18
CA LEU A 92 8.27 -9.80 11.96
C LEU A 92 8.64 -8.43 12.53
N ALA A 93 9.08 -8.43 13.78
CA ALA A 93 9.52 -7.21 14.45
C ALA A 93 10.64 -6.54 13.65
N SER A 94 10.57 -5.22 13.54
CA SER A 94 11.56 -4.41 12.82
C SER A 94 11.67 -4.73 11.32
N ALA A 95 10.62 -5.30 10.70
CA ALA A 95 10.52 -5.38 9.24
C ALA A 95 10.66 -3.97 8.65
N ALA A 96 11.76 -3.73 7.94
CA ALA A 96 12.13 -2.40 7.44
C ALA A 96 12.28 -2.32 5.92
N SER A 97 12.18 -3.44 5.22
CA SER A 97 12.33 -3.52 3.76
C SER A 97 11.67 -4.77 3.19
N ILE A 98 11.20 -4.70 1.95
CA ILE A 98 10.74 -5.83 1.14
C ILE A 98 11.61 -5.91 -0.12
N TYR A 99 12.19 -7.08 -0.34
CA TYR A 99 12.82 -7.42 -1.62
C TYR A 99 11.98 -8.47 -2.33
N LEU A 100 11.32 -8.09 -3.42
CA LEU A 100 10.57 -9.01 -4.27
C LEU A 100 11.49 -9.58 -5.34
N TYR A 101 11.63 -10.90 -5.35
CA TYR A 101 12.36 -11.63 -6.38
C TYR A 101 11.40 -12.48 -7.20
N ASN A 102 11.34 -12.22 -8.51
CA ASN A 102 10.55 -12.95 -9.47
C ASN A 102 11.50 -13.69 -10.43
N ASN A 103 11.38 -15.03 -10.50
CA ASN A 103 12.03 -15.84 -11.54
C ASN A 103 11.46 -15.57 -12.93
#